data_AF-A0A149RY10-F1
#
_entry.id   AF-A0A149RY10-F1
#
_cell.length_a   1.000
_cell.length_b   1.000
_cell.length_c   1.000
_cell.angle_alpha   90.00
_cell.angle_beta   90.00
_cell.angle_gamma   90.00
#
_symmetry.space_group_name_H-M   'P 1'
#
loop_
_entity.id
_entity.type
_entity.pdbx_description
1 polymer ?
#
loop_
_entity_poly.entity_id
_entity_poly.type
_entity_poly.pdbx_seq_one_letter_code
_entity_poly.pdbx_strand_id
1 'polypeptide(L)'
;MLEPFELADIKAGLRDGGKILGVFIVARPDSDEGPVFVVYFRADWTQSRTFRILSRFRTEGVRTYKNLGSLYKTIRSIGYDGRITIYPSGDNALHTFVGVLPEDLGDHPADMVTSEGDKE
;
A
#
# COMPACT_ATOMS: atom_id res chain seq x y z
N MET A 1 -7.70 11.94 -4.08
CA MET A 1 -6.72 10.84 -3.91
C MET A 1 -5.50 11.42 -3.21
N LEU A 2 -4.93 10.72 -2.23
CA LEU A 2 -3.75 11.21 -1.51
C LEU A 2 -2.49 10.97 -2.36
N GLU A 3 -1.55 11.92 -2.33
CA GLU A 3 -0.29 11.75 -3.06
C GLU A 3 0.53 10.60 -2.45
N PRO A 4 1.01 9.66 -3.29
CA PRO A 4 1.87 8.58 -2.84
C PRO A 4 3.22 9.12 -2.37
N PHE A 5 3.94 8.36 -1.55
CA PHE A 5 5.31 8.67 -1.19
C PHE A 5 6.27 8.25 -2.30
N GLU A 6 7.22 9.11 -2.66
CA GLU A 6 8.47 8.65 -3.21
C GLU A 6 9.40 8.14 -2.09
N LEU A 7 10.33 7.25 -2.43
CA LEU A 7 11.37 6.84 -1.48
C LEU A 7 12.23 8.03 -1.03
N ALA A 8 12.36 9.06 -1.87
CA ALA A 8 13.07 10.29 -1.53
C ALA A 8 12.36 11.07 -0.42
N ASP A 9 11.03 11.18 -0.47
CA ASP A 9 10.22 11.87 0.55
C ASP A 9 10.36 11.20 1.92
N ILE A 10 10.33 9.87 1.94
CA ILE A 10 10.53 9.11 3.19
C ILE A 10 11.93 9.38 3.76
N LYS A 11 12.96 9.34 2.91
CA LYS A 11 14.33 9.63 3.34
C LYS A 11 14.51 11.06 3.82
N ALA A 12 13.83 12.03 3.20
CA ALA A 12 13.85 13.43 3.62
C ALA A 12 13.18 13.60 5.00
N GLY A 13 11.96 13.09 5.17
CA GLY A 13 11.25 13.17 6.45
C GLY A 13 12.01 12.51 7.61
N LEU A 14 12.66 11.38 7.37
CA LEU A 14 13.54 10.74 8.35
C LEU A 14 14.80 11.57 8.67
N ARG A 15 15.40 12.21 7.66
CA ARG A 15 16.55 13.10 7.85
C ARG A 15 16.19 14.32 8.69
N ASP A 16 14.97 14.82 8.55
CA ASP A 16 14.45 15.97 9.28
C ASP A 16 13.99 15.61 10.71
N GLY A 17 14.24 14.36 11.15
CA GLY A 17 13.95 13.89 12.51
C GLY A 17 12.57 13.26 12.69
N GLY A 18 11.80 13.14 11.61
CA GLY A 18 10.51 12.48 11.61
C GLY A 18 10.59 10.97 11.83
N LYS A 19 9.44 10.33 12.12
CA LYS A 19 9.34 8.88 12.36
C LYS A 19 8.27 8.20 11.52
N ILE A 20 8.59 6.99 11.06
CA ILE A 20 7.60 6.06 10.50
C ILE A 20 6.83 5.43 11.66
N LEU A 21 5.52 5.65 11.68
CA LEU A 21 4.59 5.24 12.73
C LEU A 21 3.91 3.89 12.47
N GLY A 22 4.02 3.36 11.25
CA GLY A 22 3.39 2.09 10.88
C GLY A 22 3.65 1.73 9.43
N VAL A 23 3.77 0.43 9.19
CA VAL A 23 3.96 -0.15 7.86
C VAL A 23 3.12 -1.42 7.74
N PHE A 24 2.43 -1.57 6.61
CA PHE A 24 1.85 -2.84 6.20
C PHE A 24 2.06 -3.05 4.71
N ILE A 25 1.88 -4.30 4.29
CA ILE A 25 2.03 -4.75 2.92
C ILE A 25 0.69 -5.29 2.45
N VAL A 26 0.33 -4.99 1.19
CA VAL A 26 -0.80 -5.65 0.52
C VAL A 26 -0.24 -6.59 -0.55
N ALA A 27 -0.69 -7.84 -0.53
CA ALA A 27 -0.43 -8.84 -1.56
C ALA A 27 -1.57 -8.78 -2.59
N ARG A 28 -1.26 -8.28 -3.78
CA ARG A 28 -2.18 -8.25 -4.92
C ARG A 28 -2.00 -9.52 -5.74
N PRO A 29 -3.10 -10.14 -6.21
CA PRO A 29 -2.98 -11.22 -7.18
C PRO A 29 -2.34 -10.69 -8.47
N ASP A 30 -1.39 -11.44 -9.02
CA ASP A 30 -0.87 -11.26 -10.38
C ASP A 30 -1.18 -12.55 -11.14
N SER A 31 -1.88 -12.45 -12.26
CA SER A 31 -2.53 -13.58 -12.93
C SER A 31 -1.55 -14.63 -13.45
N ASP A 32 -0.31 -14.24 -13.74
CA ASP A 32 0.62 -15.09 -14.50
C ASP A 32 1.94 -15.40 -13.77
N GLU A 33 2.31 -14.62 -12.75
CA GLU A 33 3.64 -14.73 -12.10
C GLU A 33 3.60 -14.89 -10.56
N GLY A 34 2.40 -15.03 -9.98
CA GLY A 34 2.22 -15.04 -8.53
C GLY A 34 2.20 -13.64 -7.92
N PRO A 35 1.80 -13.49 -6.64
CA PRO A 35 1.38 -12.20 -6.11
C PRO A 35 2.45 -11.12 -6.18
N VAL A 36 2.02 -9.89 -6.46
CA VAL A 36 2.85 -8.68 -6.33
C VAL A 36 2.53 -7.96 -5.03
N PHE A 37 3.57 -7.41 -4.41
CA PHE A 37 3.47 -6.78 -3.09
C PHE A 37 3.62 -5.28 -3.21
N VAL A 38 2.75 -4.54 -2.52
CA VAL A 38 2.83 -3.08 -2.37
C VAL A 38 2.92 -2.74 -0.90
N VAL A 39 3.47 -1.56 -0.58
CA VAL A 39 3.72 -1.15 0.81
C VAL A 39 3.12 0.21 1.09
N TYR A 40 2.52 0.30 2.28
CA TYR A 40 1.93 1.50 2.83
C TYR A 40 2.70 1.97 4.05
N PHE A 41 2.94 3.27 4.13
CA PHE A 41 3.63 3.92 5.24
C PHE A 41 2.72 4.95 5.90
N ARG A 42 2.74 4.99 7.23
CA ARG A 42 2.24 6.13 8.01
C ARG A 42 3.43 6.81 8.66
N ALA A 43 3.52 8.13 8.54
CA ALA A 43 4.59 8.93 9.11
C ALA A 43 4.05 10.12 9.91
N ASP A 44 4.76 10.53 10.96
CA ASP A 44 4.32 11.63 11.85
C ASP A 44 4.37 13.02 11.18
N TRP A 45 5.23 13.20 10.19
CA TRP A 45 5.33 14.41 9.37
C TRP A 45 4.25 14.51 8.29
N THR A 46 3.36 13.53 8.20
CA THR A 46 2.16 13.59 7.35
C THR A 46 0.90 13.78 8.18
N GLN A 47 -0.25 13.99 7.53
CA GLN A 47 -1.54 14.00 8.22
C GLN A 47 -1.67 12.74 9.08
N SER A 48 -1.73 12.93 10.40
CA SER A 48 -1.31 11.97 11.44
C SER A 48 -1.97 10.58 11.44
N ARG A 49 -3.02 10.37 10.65
CA ARG A 49 -3.79 9.12 10.59
C ARG A 49 -3.73 8.40 9.25
N THR A 50 -3.06 8.97 8.26
CA THR A 50 -3.18 8.55 6.87
C THR A 50 -1.99 7.71 6.44
N PHE A 51 -2.26 6.54 5.87
CA PHE A 51 -1.29 5.73 5.17
C PHE A 51 -1.15 6.21 3.72
N ARG A 52 0.07 6.15 3.20
CA ARG A 52 0.39 6.47 1.81
C ARG A 52 1.20 5.33 1.20
N ILE A 53 0.86 4.97 -0.02
CA ILE A 53 1.56 3.93 -0.78
C ILE A 53 2.87 4.47 -1.35
N LEU A 54 3.83 3.59 -1.60
CA LEU A 54 5.09 3.95 -2.26
C LEU A 54 4.92 4.00 -3.79
N SER A 55 5.21 5.14 -4.42
CA SER A 55 5.22 5.31 -5.88
C SER A 55 6.49 4.79 -6.52
N ARG A 56 6.43 4.57 -7.83
CA ARG A 56 7.63 4.35 -8.65
C ARG A 56 8.44 5.64 -8.73
N PHE A 57 9.75 5.50 -8.74
CA PHE A 57 10.63 6.65 -8.90
C PHE A 57 10.48 7.24 -10.30
N ARG A 58 10.22 8.55 -10.40
CA ARG A 58 10.13 9.34 -11.65
C ARG A 58 9.10 8.86 -12.68
N THR A 59 8.18 7.99 -12.30
CA THR A 59 7.13 7.47 -13.18
C THR A 59 5.83 7.42 -12.42
N GLU A 60 4.72 7.68 -13.10
CA GLU A 60 3.40 7.50 -12.52
C GLU A 60 3.19 6.02 -12.15
N GLY A 61 2.47 5.81 -11.05
CA GLY A 61 2.04 4.49 -10.61
C GLY A 61 2.71 3.98 -9.33
N VAL A 62 2.19 2.83 -8.90
CA VAL A 62 2.55 2.19 -7.64
C VAL A 62 3.81 1.35 -7.80
N ARG A 63 4.71 1.45 -6.82
CA ARG A 63 5.86 0.56 -6.74
C ARG A 63 5.45 -0.81 -6.22
N THR A 64 5.55 -1.78 -7.10
CA THR A 64 5.30 -3.19 -6.79
C THR A 64 6.60 -3.96 -6.61
N TYR A 65 6.55 -5.03 -5.83
CA TYR A 65 7.65 -5.93 -5.55
C TYR A 65 7.19 -7.35 -5.87
N LYS A 66 7.95 -8.08 -6.70
CA LYS A 66 7.69 -9.51 -6.97
C LYS A 66 8.14 -10.44 -5.84
N ASN A 67 8.87 -9.90 -4.86
CA ASN A 67 9.51 -10.68 -3.81
C ASN A 67 9.42 -9.95 -2.46
N LEU A 68 8.83 -10.62 -1.46
CA LEU A 68 8.71 -10.09 -0.10
C LEU A 68 10.06 -9.78 0.54
N GLY A 69 11.08 -10.62 0.33
CA GLY A 69 12.42 -10.41 0.87
C GLY A 69 13.04 -9.08 0.41
N SER A 70 12.90 -8.75 -0.88
CA SER A 70 13.35 -7.45 -1.44
C SER A 70 12.56 -6.27 -0.86
N LEU A 71 11.25 -6.45 -0.64
CA LEU A 71 10.42 -5.44 0.00
C LEU A 71 10.82 -5.23 1.47
N TYR A 72 10.98 -6.30 2.24
CA TYR A 72 11.49 -6.24 3.61
C TYR A 72 12.84 -5.54 3.70
N LYS A 73 13.81 -5.90 2.83
CA LYS A 73 15.10 -5.21 2.76
C LYS A 73 14.93 -3.71 2.51
N THR A 74 14.01 -3.33 1.64
CA THR A 74 13.72 -1.90 1.40
C THR A 74 13.18 -1.22 2.65
N ILE A 75 12.18 -1.81 3.32
CA ILE A 75 11.56 -1.25 4.53
C ILE A 75 12.58 -1.16 5.68
N ARG A 76 13.45 -2.16 5.85
CA ARG A 76 14.52 -2.12 6.87
C ARG A 76 15.61 -1.11 6.51
N SER A 77 15.95 -0.94 5.23
CA SER A 77 16.98 0.02 4.79
C SER A 77 16.63 1.48 5.06
N ILE A 78 15.34 1.79 5.22
CA ILE A 78 14.86 3.12 5.62
C ILE A 78 14.66 3.23 7.15
N GLY A 79 15.11 2.24 7.92
CA GLY A 79 15.14 2.31 9.39
C GLY A 79 13.80 2.01 10.08
N TYR A 80 12.83 1.40 9.39
CA TYR A 80 11.63 0.92 10.08
C TYR A 80 11.87 -0.46 10.69
N ASP A 81 11.94 -0.54 12.01
CA ASP A 81 12.15 -1.78 12.77
C ASP A 81 10.85 -2.35 13.38
N GLY A 82 9.72 -1.66 13.19
CA GLY A 82 8.42 -2.09 13.71
C GLY A 82 7.87 -3.37 13.06
N ARG A 83 6.72 -3.81 13.58
CA ARG A 83 5.95 -4.93 13.01
C ARG A 83 5.47 -4.55 11.61
N ILE A 84 5.53 -5.51 10.70
CA ILE A 84 4.99 -5.42 9.35
C ILE A 84 3.97 -6.56 9.21
N THR A 85 2.73 -6.21 8.92
CA THR A 85 1.65 -7.17 8.65
C THR A 85 1.39 -7.20 7.16
N ILE A 86 1.11 -8.39 6.62
CA ILE A 86 0.75 -8.59 5.21
C ILE A 86 -0.74 -8.92 5.17
N TYR A 87 -1.48 -8.23 4.32
CA TYR A 87 -2.89 -8.50 4.03
C TYR A 87 -3.03 -8.90 2.56
N PRO A 88 -3.91 -9.86 2.21
CA PRO A 88 -4.36 -10.00 0.83
C PRO A 88 -5.16 -8.76 0.40
N SER A 89 -5.14 -8.43 -0.89
CA SER A 89 -6.09 -7.45 -1.44
C SER A 89 -7.54 -7.91 -1.19
N GLY A 90 -8.42 -6.98 -0.84
CA GLY A 90 -9.80 -7.26 -0.45
C GLY A 90 -9.99 -7.73 0.99
N ASP A 91 -8.94 -7.75 1.82
CA ASP A 91 -9.08 -8.07 3.24
C ASP A 91 -9.88 -6.97 3.97
N ASN A 92 -10.94 -7.37 4.70
CA ASN A 92 -11.78 -6.47 5.48
C ASN A 92 -11.00 -5.60 6.48
N ALA A 93 -9.87 -6.09 7.01
CA ALA A 93 -9.03 -5.32 7.91
C ALA A 93 -8.47 -4.06 7.26
N LEU A 94 -8.33 -4.03 5.92
CA LEU A 94 -7.81 -2.87 5.19
C LEU A 94 -8.70 -1.65 5.28
N HIS A 95 -10.02 -1.82 5.45
CA HIS A 95 -10.97 -0.70 5.64
C HIS A 95 -10.75 0.07 6.95
N THR A 96 -9.99 -0.48 7.89
CA THR A 96 -9.63 0.22 9.12
C THR A 96 -8.51 1.25 8.91
N PHE A 97 -7.77 1.17 7.79
CA PHE A 97 -6.69 2.08 7.46
C PHE A 97 -7.17 3.20 6.53
N VAL A 98 -6.83 4.44 6.88
CA VAL A 98 -7.13 5.62 6.03
C VAL A 98 -6.05 5.75 4.96
N GLY A 99 -6.46 5.93 3.70
CA GLY A 99 -5.55 6.20 2.57
C GLY A 99 -5.13 4.96 1.77
N VAL A 100 -5.75 3.81 2.02
CA VAL A 100 -5.63 2.61 1.17
C VAL A 100 -6.30 2.87 -0.19
N LEU A 101 -5.69 2.39 -1.27
CA LEU A 101 -6.25 2.52 -2.61
C LEU A 101 -7.51 1.64 -2.76
N PRO A 102 -8.55 2.09 -3.49
CA PRO A 102 -9.77 1.31 -3.71
C PRO A 102 -9.50 -0.10 -4.27
N GLU A 103 -8.56 -0.21 -5.21
CA GLU A 103 -8.13 -1.50 -5.79
C GLU A 103 -7.60 -2.51 -4.76
N ASP A 104 -7.01 -2.03 -3.65
CA ASP A 104 -6.52 -2.89 -2.56
C ASP A 104 -7.61 -3.22 -1.54
N LEU A 105 -8.67 -2.40 -1.47
CA LEU A 105 -9.85 -2.66 -0.63
C LEU A 105 -10.77 -3.72 -1.24
N GLY A 106 -10.52 -4.14 -2.48
CA GLY A 106 -11.44 -5.02 -3.21
C GLY A 106 -12.56 -4.25 -3.92
N ASP A 107 -12.53 -2.92 -3.92
CA ASP A 107 -13.44 -2.09 -4.72
C ASP A 107 -13.01 -2.14 -6.20
N HIS A 108 -13.30 -3.26 -6.86
CA HIS A 108 -13.18 -3.37 -8.32
C HIS A 108 -14.50 -2.92 -8.96
N PRO A 109 -14.47 -2.05 -9.98
CA PRO A 109 -15.68 -1.63 -10.70
C PRO A 109 -16.38 -2.79 -11.45
N ALA A 110 -15.80 -3.99 -11.49
CA ALA A 110 -16.37 -5.17 -12.12
C ALA A 110 -17.44 -5.88 -11.29
N ASP A 111 -17.50 -5.69 -9.96
CA ASP A 111 -18.55 -6.25 -9.10
C ASP A 111 -19.85 -5.42 -9.09
N MET A 112 -19.92 -4.35 -9.90
CA MET A 112 -21.14 -3.55 -10.10
C MET A 112 -21.94 -3.92 -11.36
N VAL A 113 -21.62 -5.04 -12.03
CA VAL A 113 -22.42 -5.54 -13.17
C VAL A 113 -23.53 -6.46 -12.64
N THR A 114 -24.68 -5.82 -12.39
CA THR A 114 -26.05 -6.33 -12.52
C THR A 114 -26.38 -7.69 -11.91
N SER A 115 -26.80 -7.65 -10.64
CA SER A 115 -27.98 -8.41 -10.22
C SER A 115 -29.23 -7.83 -10.91
N GLU A 116 -29.38 -8.05 -12.21
CA GLU A 116 -30.70 -8.09 -12.86
C GLU A 116 -31.11 -9.57 -12.79
N GLY A 117 -32.00 -9.95 -11.88
CA GLY A 117 -33.41 -9.69 -12.09
C GLY A 117 -34.04 -10.93 -12.73
N ASP A 118 -34.02 -12.04 -12.00
CA ASP A 118 -34.90 -13.18 -12.25
C ASP A 118 -36.35 -12.64 -12.22
N LYS A 119 -36.96 -12.50 -13.40
CA LYS A 119 -38.41 -12.46 -13.65
C LYS A 119 -38.69 -12.38 -15.16
N GLU A 120 -38.93 -13.53 -15.78
CA GLU A 120 -40.27 -13.94 -16.27
C GLU A 120 -40.24 -15.40 -16.77
#